data_AF-A0A973GVA3-F1
#
_entry.id   AF-A0A973GVA3-F1
#
_cell.length_a   1.000
_cell.length_b   1.000
_cell.length_c   1.000
_cell.angle_alpha   90.00
_cell.angle_beta   90.00
_cell.angle_gamma   90.00
#
_symmetry.space_group_name_H-M   'P 1'
#
loop_
_entity.id
_entity.type
_entity.pdbx_description
1 polymer ?
#
loop_
_entity_poly.entity_id
_entity_poly.type
_entity_poly.pdbx_seq_one_letter_code
_entity_poly.pdbx_strand_id
1 'polypeptide(L)'
;MLLTVASAIECHPPAPASERLGALLAWLQQLLRWQIELTRQTYGALADDEYRGLYVPDAEVDLIGAAEPPLPPALAAERAALAAKRAALADDASSDTPLARLAQTFGLGPFEEDLLLLALAPELDLRFERVYAYIQDDVTRKRPSVDLALRLLCATPAERLAARAAFAPGAPLLHHRLIALFEDGQRQPPLLGRFIKLDDRIAAELVGHPTIDPALAGLVELTMPRRDAESLQLSPELCDRLRRAVASHRDGLVLALQGSYGSGRRAVAELLCAEAGRALLLVNTAQLVDGDGGPAQALGPSELARRIVREAVLRGAALLFSGADRLLGEEAGAAWRTAADRFWRARARVAGSVAPFPSASRKTSVAYPRTDRTS
;
A
#
# COMPACT_ATOMS: atom_id res chain seq x y z
N MET A 1 -10.73 35.31 30.06
CA MET A 1 -10.59 34.50 31.28
C MET A 1 -11.15 33.12 30.95
N LEU A 2 -10.21 32.20 30.65
CA LEU A 2 -10.30 30.72 30.57
C LEU A 2 -11.47 30.06 29.81
N LEU A 3 -11.20 29.80 28.52
CA LEU A 3 -11.71 28.66 27.75
C LEU A 3 -10.76 27.46 27.97
N THR A 4 -11.28 26.37 28.51
CA THR A 4 -10.70 25.01 28.51
C THR A 4 -11.89 24.08 28.82
N VAL A 5 -12.16 22.96 28.16
CA VAL A 5 -11.26 21.86 27.80
C VAL A 5 -11.78 21.18 26.54
N ALA A 6 -10.87 20.98 25.58
CA ALA A 6 -11.02 20.04 24.49
C ALA A 6 -11.13 18.62 25.06
N SER A 7 -12.28 17.97 24.86
CA SER A 7 -12.38 16.53 25.05
C SER A 7 -11.59 15.87 23.92
N ALA A 8 -10.44 15.34 24.29
CA ALA A 8 -9.66 14.44 23.47
C ALA A 8 -10.55 13.28 23.03
N ILE A 9 -10.68 13.09 21.72
CA ILE A 9 -11.10 11.80 21.18
C ILE A 9 -9.90 10.90 21.41
N GLU A 10 -9.88 10.22 22.56
CA GLU A 10 -8.98 9.11 22.82
C GLU A 10 -9.27 8.02 21.78
N CYS A 11 -8.45 7.99 20.73
CA CYS A 11 -8.38 6.88 19.79
C CYS A 11 -7.67 5.72 20.47
N HIS A 12 -8.36 5.05 21.38
CA HIS A 12 -7.98 3.69 21.77
C HIS A 12 -8.23 2.79 20.54
N PRO A 13 -7.25 2.03 20.04
CA PRO A 13 -7.58 0.94 19.12
C PRO A 13 -8.51 -0.03 19.85
N PRO A 14 -9.52 -0.61 19.18
CA PRO A 14 -10.36 -1.59 19.84
C PRO A 14 -9.47 -2.75 20.31
N ALA A 15 -9.52 -3.05 21.62
CA ALA A 15 -8.78 -4.15 22.27
C ALA A 15 -8.65 -5.47 21.48
N PRO A 16 -9.62 -5.92 20.66
CA PRO A 16 -9.44 -7.13 19.81
C PRO A 16 -8.36 -7.02 18.72
N ALA A 17 -8.05 -5.82 18.21
CA ALA A 17 -7.11 -5.65 17.12
C ALA A 17 -5.64 -5.84 17.55
N SER A 18 -5.28 -5.40 18.76
CA SER A 18 -3.94 -5.55 19.33
C SER A 18 -3.65 -6.99 19.76
N GLU A 19 -4.66 -7.69 20.32
CA GLU A 19 -4.53 -9.10 20.70
C GLU A 19 -4.31 -10.01 19.50
N ARG A 20 -5.04 -9.78 18.40
CA ARG A 20 -4.87 -10.51 17.12
C ARG A 20 -3.51 -10.25 16.48
N LEU A 21 -3.06 -8.98 16.44
CA LEU A 21 -1.71 -8.66 15.97
C LEU A 21 -0.65 -9.38 16.83
N GLY A 22 -0.87 -9.45 18.15
CA GLY A 22 -0.07 -10.26 19.07
C GLY A 22 -0.03 -11.75 18.70
N ALA A 23 -1.17 -12.35 18.36
CA ALA A 23 -1.23 -13.74 17.93
C ALA A 23 -0.48 -14.01 16.61
N LEU A 24 -0.58 -13.10 15.64
CA LEU A 24 0.17 -13.14 14.38
C LEU A 24 1.68 -13.02 14.62
N LEU A 25 2.11 -12.08 15.47
CA LEU A 25 3.51 -11.92 15.85
C LEU A 25 4.05 -13.14 16.61
N ALA A 26 3.24 -13.73 17.50
CA ALA A 26 3.60 -14.95 18.21
C ALA A 26 3.77 -16.14 17.24
N TRP A 27 2.92 -16.23 16.21
CA TRP A 27 3.10 -17.19 15.13
C TRP A 27 4.40 -16.94 14.36
N LEU A 28 4.69 -15.68 13.99
CA LEU A 28 5.94 -15.33 13.30
C LEU A 28 7.17 -15.69 14.14
N GLN A 29 7.14 -15.44 15.45
CA GLN A 29 8.21 -15.84 16.37
C GLN A 29 8.41 -17.36 16.42
N GLN A 30 7.34 -18.15 16.31
CA GLN A 30 7.45 -19.60 16.20
C GLN A 30 8.08 -20.01 14.86
N LEU A 31 7.68 -19.37 13.76
CA LEU A 31 8.26 -19.61 12.43
C LEU A 31 9.76 -19.28 12.37
N LEU A 32 10.18 -18.16 12.96
CA LEU A 32 11.59 -17.77 13.01
C LEU A 32 12.42 -18.72 13.88
N ARG A 33 11.88 -19.19 15.02
CA ARG A 33 12.55 -20.20 15.85
C ARG A 33 12.74 -21.51 15.09
N TRP A 34 11.70 -21.96 14.38
CA TRP A 34 11.78 -23.12 13.51
C TRP A 34 12.87 -22.96 12.44
N GLN A 35 12.96 -21.80 11.80
CA GLN A 35 14.00 -21.53 10.79
C GLN A 35 15.41 -21.53 11.39
N ILE A 36 15.59 -20.98 12.59
CA ILE A 36 16.87 -21.03 13.31
C ILE A 36 17.28 -22.48 13.57
N GLU A 37 16.36 -23.30 14.04
CA GLU A 37 16.64 -24.71 14.31
C GLU A 37 16.98 -25.49 13.04
N LEU A 38 16.23 -25.24 11.95
CA LEU A 38 16.55 -25.80 10.63
C LEU A 38 17.96 -25.41 10.18
N THR A 39 18.33 -24.14 10.37
CA THR A 39 19.67 -23.63 10.00
C THR A 39 20.75 -24.33 10.83
N ARG A 40 20.53 -24.49 12.15
CA ARG A 40 21.47 -25.20 13.03
C ARG A 40 21.65 -26.67 12.65
N GLN A 41 20.58 -27.35 12.28
CA GLN A 41 20.68 -28.75 11.86
C GLN A 41 21.31 -28.90 10.46
N THR A 42 21.11 -27.93 9.57
CA THR A 42 21.68 -27.96 8.21
C THR A 42 23.17 -27.67 8.20
N TYR A 43 23.61 -26.65 8.95
CA TYR A 43 25.01 -26.21 8.98
C TYR A 43 25.80 -26.80 10.15
N GLY A 44 25.15 -27.45 11.12
CA GLY A 44 25.81 -28.13 12.24
C GLY A 44 26.70 -27.18 13.04
N ALA A 45 27.96 -27.58 13.28
CA ALA A 45 28.95 -26.77 13.99
C ALA A 45 29.27 -25.44 13.29
N LEU A 46 29.06 -25.32 11.97
CA LEU A 46 29.24 -24.07 11.24
C LEU A 46 28.16 -23.03 11.59
N ALA A 47 27.00 -23.47 12.09
CA ALA A 47 25.94 -22.56 12.49
C ALA A 47 26.30 -21.73 13.74
N ASP A 48 27.19 -22.26 14.58
CA ASP A 48 27.65 -21.67 15.85
C ASP A 48 29.11 -21.17 15.77
N ASP A 49 29.68 -21.06 14.56
CA ASP A 49 31.03 -20.51 14.36
C ASP A 49 31.08 -19.03 14.81
N GLU A 50 32.11 -18.67 15.58
CA GLU A 50 32.34 -17.29 16.03
C GLU A 50 32.69 -16.34 14.86
N TYR A 51 33.22 -16.89 13.76
CA TYR A 51 33.60 -16.15 12.57
C TYR A 51 32.60 -16.27 11.42
N ARG A 52 31.39 -16.76 11.71
CA ARG A 52 30.31 -16.90 10.72
C ARG A 52 30.00 -15.57 10.02
N GLY A 53 29.88 -15.60 8.70
CA GLY A 53 29.71 -14.41 7.86
C GLY A 53 30.99 -13.64 7.51
N LEU A 54 32.17 -13.99 8.05
CA LEU A 54 33.45 -13.35 7.72
C LEU A 54 34.25 -14.11 6.65
N TYR A 55 34.01 -15.42 6.51
CA TYR A 55 34.63 -16.27 5.50
C TYR A 55 33.61 -17.34 5.06
N VAL A 56 33.84 -17.93 3.88
CA VAL A 56 33.03 -19.04 3.36
C VAL A 56 33.82 -20.34 3.60
N PRO A 57 33.38 -21.22 4.50
CA PRO A 57 34.04 -22.49 4.75
C PRO A 57 33.87 -23.45 3.55
N ASP A 58 34.85 -24.32 3.31
CA ASP A 58 34.82 -25.30 2.19
C ASP A 58 33.57 -26.19 2.21
N ALA A 59 33.09 -26.54 3.41
CA ALA A 59 31.85 -27.28 3.60
C ALA A 59 30.61 -26.55 3.06
N GLU A 60 30.60 -25.22 3.01
CA GLU A 60 29.52 -24.43 2.40
C GLU A 60 29.60 -24.46 0.87
N VAL A 61 30.81 -24.53 0.30
CA VAL A 61 31.02 -24.69 -1.15
C VAL A 61 30.48 -26.04 -1.62
N ASP A 62 30.71 -27.10 -0.85
CA ASP A 62 30.21 -28.45 -1.15
C ASP A 62 28.67 -28.54 -1.16
N LEU A 63 27.98 -27.70 -0.37
CA LEU A 63 26.51 -27.65 -0.33
C LEU A 63 25.88 -27.18 -1.65
N ILE A 64 26.59 -26.39 -2.47
CA ILE A 64 26.07 -25.94 -3.77
C ILE A 64 25.93 -27.11 -4.75
N GLY A 65 26.83 -28.10 -4.66
CA GLY A 65 26.80 -29.31 -5.48
C GLY A 65 25.90 -30.42 -4.94
N ALA A 66 25.44 -30.31 -3.69
CA ALA A 66 24.59 -31.30 -3.05
C ALA A 66 23.11 -31.08 -3.37
N ALA A 67 22.34 -32.17 -3.43
CA ALA A 67 20.88 -32.07 -3.43
C ALA A 67 20.41 -31.43 -2.11
N GLU A 68 19.39 -30.56 -2.17
CA GLU A 68 18.81 -29.90 -0.99
C GLU A 68 18.42 -31.00 0.03
N PRO A 69 19.03 -31.04 1.23
CA PRO A 69 18.82 -32.13 2.15
C PRO A 69 17.34 -32.19 2.57
N PRO A 70 16.74 -33.39 2.66
CA PRO A 70 15.35 -33.51 3.05
C PRO A 70 15.16 -32.99 4.49
N LEU A 71 14.05 -32.27 4.69
CA LEU A 71 13.67 -31.76 6.00
C LEU A 71 13.55 -32.91 7.02
N PRO A 72 14.18 -32.80 8.21
CA PRO A 72 14.00 -33.76 9.29
C PRO A 72 12.52 -33.94 9.64
N PRO A 73 12.02 -35.17 9.90
CA PRO A 73 10.60 -35.44 10.10
C PRO A 73 9.95 -34.60 11.21
N ALA A 74 10.67 -34.34 12.30
CA ALA A 74 10.21 -33.51 13.41
C ALA A 74 9.97 -32.05 12.96
N LEU A 75 10.94 -31.45 12.26
CA LEU A 75 10.83 -30.09 11.73
C LEU A 75 9.76 -29.99 10.64
N ALA A 76 9.58 -31.03 9.82
CA ALA A 76 8.50 -31.07 8.84
C ALA A 76 7.11 -31.05 9.52
N ALA A 77 6.93 -31.82 10.59
CA ALA A 77 5.70 -31.84 11.37
C ALA A 77 5.42 -30.50 12.06
N GLU A 78 6.46 -29.87 12.64
CA GLU A 78 6.36 -28.53 13.22
C GLU A 78 5.98 -27.49 12.16
N ARG A 79 6.57 -27.54 10.96
CA ARG A 79 6.24 -26.63 9.86
C ARG A 79 4.79 -26.76 9.43
N ALA A 80 4.27 -27.99 9.36
CA ALA A 80 2.88 -28.25 9.05
C ALA A 80 1.94 -27.72 10.15
N ALA A 81 2.30 -27.90 11.42
CA ALA A 81 1.53 -27.34 12.55
C ALA A 81 1.50 -25.80 12.52
N LEU A 82 2.62 -25.16 12.15
CA LEU A 82 2.67 -23.71 11.98
C LEU A 82 1.80 -23.23 10.82
N ALA A 83 1.74 -23.97 9.71
CA ALA A 83 0.86 -23.66 8.59
C ALA A 83 -0.62 -23.79 8.99
N ALA A 84 -0.99 -24.86 9.71
CA ALA A 84 -2.34 -25.05 10.21
C ALA A 84 -2.75 -23.96 11.21
N LYS A 85 -1.83 -23.57 12.11
CA LYS A 85 -2.06 -22.45 13.04
C LYS A 85 -2.28 -21.13 12.30
N ARG A 86 -1.51 -20.88 11.23
CA ARG A 86 -1.67 -19.67 10.41
C ARG A 86 -3.02 -19.62 9.70
N ALA A 87 -3.47 -20.75 9.15
CA ALA A 87 -4.77 -20.89 8.52
C ALA A 87 -5.91 -20.64 9.51
N ALA A 88 -5.83 -21.21 10.72
CA ALA A 88 -6.81 -20.98 11.79
C ALA A 88 -6.90 -19.50 12.20
N LEU A 89 -5.78 -18.77 12.21
CA LEU A 89 -5.77 -17.32 12.47
C LEU A 89 -6.39 -16.50 11.33
N ALA A 90 -6.40 -17.03 10.10
CA ALA A 90 -7.02 -16.38 8.94
C ALA A 90 -8.54 -16.61 8.87
N ASP A 91 -9.00 -17.83 9.16
CA ASP A 91 -10.39 -18.26 8.99
C ASP A 91 -11.35 -17.72 10.06
N ASP A 92 -10.83 -17.20 11.16
CA ASP A 92 -11.63 -16.72 12.29
C ASP A 92 -12.48 -15.49 11.88
N ALA A 93 -13.78 -15.74 11.65
CA ALA A 93 -14.80 -14.89 11.00
C ALA A 93 -15.06 -13.52 11.63
N SER A 94 -14.48 -13.21 12.79
CA SER A 94 -14.44 -11.85 13.35
C SER A 94 -13.22 -11.04 12.85
N SER A 95 -12.85 -11.23 11.57
CA SER A 95 -11.57 -10.88 10.93
C SER A 95 -11.33 -9.38 10.71
N ASP A 96 -11.74 -8.51 11.62
CA ASP A 96 -11.54 -7.06 11.49
C ASP A 96 -10.14 -6.62 11.96
N THR A 97 -9.09 -7.30 11.50
CA THR A 97 -7.71 -6.87 11.75
C THR A 97 -7.29 -5.82 10.71
N PRO A 98 -6.43 -4.85 11.07
CA PRO A 98 -5.88 -3.90 10.11
C PRO A 98 -5.19 -4.58 8.92
N LEU A 99 -4.51 -5.70 9.17
CA LEU A 99 -3.83 -6.50 8.15
C LEU A 99 -4.83 -7.15 7.17
N ALA A 100 -5.90 -7.78 7.67
CA ALA A 100 -6.93 -8.39 6.84
C ALA A 100 -7.69 -7.35 6.01
N ARG A 101 -8.03 -6.19 6.60
CA ARG A 101 -8.63 -5.07 5.87
C ARG A 101 -7.72 -4.57 4.75
N LEU A 102 -6.43 -4.43 5.02
CA LEU A 102 -5.45 -4.00 4.04
C LEU A 102 -5.32 -5.04 2.92
N ALA A 103 -5.23 -6.32 3.27
CA ALA A 103 -5.17 -7.42 2.30
C ALA A 103 -6.40 -7.43 1.38
N GLN A 104 -7.61 -7.33 1.93
CA GLN A 104 -8.85 -7.25 1.15
C GLN A 104 -8.88 -6.00 0.26
N THR A 105 -8.47 -4.85 0.80
CA THR A 105 -8.50 -3.55 0.11
C THR A 105 -7.58 -3.55 -1.12
N PHE A 106 -6.39 -4.12 -0.99
CA PHE A 106 -5.41 -4.16 -2.09
C PHE A 106 -5.46 -5.45 -2.91
N GLY A 107 -6.23 -6.46 -2.50
CA GLY A 107 -6.32 -7.76 -3.17
C GLY A 107 -5.06 -8.60 -2.99
N LEU A 108 -4.52 -8.60 -1.77
CA LEU A 108 -3.34 -9.38 -1.39
C LEU A 108 -3.74 -10.82 -1.10
N GLY A 109 -2.91 -11.77 -1.56
CA GLY A 109 -3.02 -13.18 -1.18
C GLY A 109 -2.30 -13.50 0.13
N PRO A 110 -2.35 -14.77 0.56
CA PRO A 110 -1.79 -15.19 1.86
C PRO A 110 -0.29 -14.92 2.00
N PHE A 111 0.48 -15.13 0.93
CA PHE A 111 1.92 -14.86 0.92
C PHE A 111 2.22 -13.37 1.14
N GLU A 112 1.50 -12.48 0.46
CA GLU A 112 1.70 -11.03 0.58
C GLU A 112 1.30 -10.52 1.97
N GLU A 113 0.27 -11.10 2.57
CA GLU A 113 -0.13 -10.79 3.95
C GLU A 113 0.97 -11.15 4.96
N ASP A 114 1.51 -12.36 4.86
CA ASP A 114 2.61 -12.81 5.73
C ASP A 114 3.90 -12.03 5.49
N LEU A 115 4.13 -11.58 4.26
CA LEU A 115 5.23 -10.71 3.91
C LEU A 115 5.12 -9.35 4.61
N LEU A 116 3.92 -8.76 4.65
CA LEU A 116 3.70 -7.51 5.38
C LEU A 116 3.93 -7.69 6.88
N LEU A 117 3.53 -8.83 7.44
CA LEU A 117 3.79 -9.16 8.84
C LEU A 117 5.30 -9.29 9.12
N LEU A 118 6.04 -9.97 8.23
CA LEU A 118 7.50 -10.09 8.30
C LEU A 118 8.18 -8.71 8.22
N ALA A 119 7.71 -7.82 7.34
CA ALA A 119 8.25 -6.48 7.20
C ALA A 119 7.84 -5.53 8.34
N LEU A 120 6.70 -5.78 9.00
CA LEU A 120 6.19 -5.00 10.14
C LEU A 120 6.94 -5.32 11.44
N ALA A 121 7.35 -6.57 11.65
CA ALA A 121 7.94 -7.02 12.91
C ALA A 121 9.08 -6.15 13.45
N PRO A 122 10.08 -5.70 12.65
CA PRO A 122 11.17 -4.88 13.18
C PRO A 122 10.79 -3.41 13.36
N GLU A 123 9.62 -2.96 12.88
CA GLU A 123 9.03 -1.66 13.23
C GLU A 123 8.37 -1.67 14.61
N LEU A 124 8.00 -2.87 15.12
CA LEU A 124 7.37 -3.04 16.43
C LEU A 124 8.38 -3.40 17.53
N ASP A 125 9.40 -4.20 17.19
CA ASP A 125 10.38 -4.68 18.15
C ASP A 125 11.75 -4.96 17.48
N LEU A 126 12.77 -4.21 17.88
CA LEU A 126 14.13 -4.32 17.34
C LEU A 126 14.79 -5.69 17.61
N ARG A 127 14.24 -6.53 18.50
CA ARG A 127 14.70 -7.91 18.65
C ARG A 127 14.58 -8.70 17.34
N PHE A 128 13.60 -8.39 16.49
CA PHE A 128 13.48 -9.03 15.18
C PHE A 128 14.64 -8.69 14.25
N GLU A 129 15.22 -7.49 14.33
CA GLU A 129 16.40 -7.13 13.53
C GLU A 129 17.58 -8.04 13.82
N ARG A 130 17.81 -8.34 15.10
CA ARG A 130 18.89 -9.25 15.54
C ARG A 130 18.65 -10.67 15.05
N VAL A 131 17.40 -11.12 15.08
CA VAL A 131 17.01 -12.45 14.58
C VAL A 131 17.18 -12.53 13.06
N TYR A 132 16.79 -11.51 12.32
CA TYR A 132 16.98 -11.47 10.86
C TYR A 132 18.45 -11.43 10.47
N ALA A 133 19.27 -10.66 11.19
CA ALA A 133 20.71 -10.64 10.99
C ALA A 133 21.33 -12.03 11.23
N TYR A 134 20.91 -12.72 12.30
CA TYR A 134 21.37 -14.08 12.60
C TYR A 134 20.99 -15.10 11.52
N ILE A 135 19.72 -15.10 11.05
CA ILE A 135 19.27 -16.06 10.03
C ILE A 135 19.89 -15.77 8.65
N GLN A 136 20.19 -14.51 8.36
CA GLN A 136 20.84 -14.09 7.12
C GLN A 136 22.37 -14.13 7.19
N ASP A 137 22.90 -14.53 8.34
CA ASP A 137 24.33 -14.71 8.58
C ASP A 137 25.16 -13.44 8.34
N ASP A 138 24.60 -12.29 8.69
CA ASP A 138 25.23 -10.99 8.47
C ASP A 138 24.66 -9.95 9.44
N VAL A 139 25.51 -9.44 10.32
CA VAL A 139 25.16 -8.47 11.37
C VAL A 139 24.68 -7.13 10.82
N THR A 140 25.02 -6.79 9.57
CA THR A 140 24.53 -5.56 8.94
C THR A 140 23.12 -5.74 8.36
N ARG A 141 22.67 -6.98 8.14
CA ARG A 141 21.36 -7.31 7.54
C ARG A 141 20.22 -7.35 8.56
N LYS A 142 19.84 -6.16 9.02
CA LYS A 142 18.81 -5.97 10.06
C LYS A 142 17.36 -6.06 9.56
N ARG A 143 17.16 -6.09 8.24
CA ARG A 143 15.83 -6.18 7.61
C ARG A 143 15.69 -7.51 6.86
N PRO A 144 14.47 -8.02 6.66
CA PRO A 144 14.29 -9.24 5.88
C PRO A 144 14.65 -8.98 4.41
N SER A 145 15.50 -9.82 3.83
CA SER A 145 15.70 -9.89 2.38
C SER A 145 14.56 -10.61 1.67
N VAL A 146 14.46 -10.44 0.36
CA VAL A 146 13.54 -11.22 -0.47
C VAL A 146 13.85 -12.71 -0.37
N ASP A 147 15.14 -13.09 -0.31
CA ASP A 147 15.53 -14.47 -0.06
C ASP A 147 14.96 -15.02 1.26
N LEU A 148 15.15 -14.29 2.36
CA LEU A 148 14.65 -14.69 3.67
C LEU A 148 13.13 -14.86 3.65
N ALA A 149 12.41 -13.93 3.03
CA ALA A 149 10.96 -14.00 2.92
C ALA A 149 10.49 -15.25 2.15
N LEU A 150 11.11 -15.55 1.02
CA LEU A 150 10.77 -16.74 0.22
C LEU A 150 11.10 -18.03 0.98
N ARG A 151 12.25 -18.09 1.68
CA ARG A 151 12.63 -19.27 2.48
C ARG A 151 11.68 -19.53 3.66
N LEU A 152 11.23 -18.49 4.34
CA LEU A 152 10.33 -18.63 5.50
C LEU A 152 8.90 -18.99 5.09
N LEU A 153 8.37 -18.29 4.08
CA LEU A 153 6.94 -18.30 3.76
C LEU A 153 6.57 -19.41 2.77
N CYS A 154 7.49 -19.88 1.93
CA CYS A 154 7.26 -20.96 0.98
C CYS A 154 7.83 -22.29 1.50
N ALA A 155 7.10 -23.39 1.30
CA ALA A 155 7.53 -24.72 1.71
C ALA A 155 8.39 -25.42 0.64
N THR A 156 8.15 -25.13 -0.63
CA THR A 156 8.79 -25.83 -1.75
C THR A 156 9.59 -24.91 -2.67
N PRO A 157 10.61 -25.41 -3.38
CA PRO A 157 11.33 -24.62 -4.39
C PRO A 157 10.43 -24.06 -5.50
N ALA A 158 9.40 -24.81 -5.90
CA ALA A 158 8.44 -24.39 -6.91
C ALA A 158 7.59 -23.20 -6.42
N GLU A 159 7.14 -23.24 -5.16
CA GLU A 159 6.46 -22.10 -4.52
C GLU A 159 7.38 -20.88 -4.42
N ARG A 160 8.64 -21.08 -4.02
CA ARG A 160 9.64 -19.98 -3.99
C ARG A 160 9.78 -19.32 -5.35
N LEU A 161 9.84 -20.10 -6.43
CA LEU A 161 9.94 -19.57 -7.79
C LEU A 161 8.67 -18.78 -8.18
N ALA A 162 7.49 -19.30 -7.88
CA ALA A 162 6.22 -18.64 -8.17
C ALA A 162 6.03 -17.33 -7.36
N ALA A 163 6.35 -17.36 -6.07
CA ALA A 163 6.19 -16.22 -5.17
C ALA A 163 7.09 -15.02 -5.52
N ARG A 164 8.13 -15.21 -6.33
CA ARG A 164 8.92 -14.08 -6.90
C ARG A 164 8.07 -13.09 -7.67
N ALA A 165 6.95 -13.53 -8.24
CA ALA A 165 6.02 -12.65 -8.95
C ALA A 165 5.44 -11.55 -8.05
N ALA A 166 5.33 -11.77 -6.73
CA ALA A 166 4.86 -10.79 -5.76
C ALA A 166 5.77 -9.55 -5.65
N PHE A 167 7.03 -9.67 -6.11
CA PHE A 167 8.01 -8.59 -6.15
C PHE A 167 8.18 -7.97 -7.54
N ALA A 168 7.30 -8.31 -8.50
CA ALA A 168 7.30 -7.64 -9.79
C ALA A 168 6.88 -6.16 -9.65
N PRO A 169 7.39 -5.23 -10.49
CA PRO A 169 7.03 -3.81 -10.39
C PRO A 169 5.54 -3.49 -10.50
N GLY A 170 4.75 -4.39 -11.10
CA GLY A 170 3.29 -4.30 -11.22
C GLY A 170 2.52 -5.09 -10.16
N ALA A 171 3.19 -5.86 -9.30
CA ALA A 171 2.54 -6.60 -8.23
C ALA A 171 1.96 -5.65 -7.16
N PRO A 172 0.85 -6.00 -6.50
CA PRO A 172 0.14 -5.09 -5.59
C PRO A 172 1.04 -4.44 -4.53
N LEU A 173 1.96 -5.21 -3.95
CA LEU A 173 2.88 -4.75 -2.90
C LEU A 173 3.75 -3.56 -3.32
N LEU A 174 4.35 -3.61 -4.52
CA LEU A 174 5.23 -2.55 -5.03
C LEU A 174 4.45 -1.50 -5.81
N HIS A 175 3.39 -1.91 -6.50
CA HIS A 175 2.53 -1.02 -7.26
C HIS A 175 1.87 0.00 -6.34
N HIS A 176 1.30 -0.45 -5.21
CA HIS A 176 0.67 0.42 -4.23
C HIS A 176 1.62 0.91 -3.14
N ARG A 177 2.94 0.73 -3.28
CA ARG A 177 3.94 1.16 -2.27
C ARG A 177 3.58 0.72 -0.85
N LEU A 178 3.16 -0.53 -0.72
CA LEU A 178 2.97 -1.15 0.58
C LEU A 178 4.32 -1.49 1.20
N ILE A 179 5.23 -1.97 0.35
CA ILE A 179 6.64 -2.17 0.67
C ILE A 179 7.53 -1.40 -0.31
N ALA A 180 8.77 -1.18 0.11
CA ALA A 180 9.86 -0.74 -0.73
C ALA A 180 10.98 -1.80 -0.71
N LEU A 181 11.61 -1.99 -1.87
CA LEU A 181 12.85 -2.75 -1.98
C LEU A 181 14.01 -1.78 -2.00
N PHE A 182 15.03 -2.01 -1.18
CA PHE A 182 16.22 -1.18 -1.15
C PHE A 182 17.50 -2.04 -1.19
N GLU A 183 18.58 -1.39 -1.62
CA GLU A 183 19.91 -1.96 -1.75
C GLU A 183 20.72 -1.49 -0.54
N ASP A 184 21.42 -2.41 0.14
CA ASP A 184 22.37 -2.05 1.19
C ASP A 184 23.77 -2.51 0.79
N GLY A 185 24.72 -1.57 0.83
CA GLY A 185 26.15 -1.79 0.56
C GLY A 185 26.56 -2.15 -0.87
N GLN A 186 25.78 -2.95 -1.60
CA GLN A 186 26.10 -3.37 -2.98
C GLN A 186 25.36 -2.55 -4.02
N ARG A 187 26.06 -2.19 -5.10
CA ARG A 187 25.43 -1.57 -6.29
C ARG A 187 24.71 -2.67 -7.07
N GLN A 188 23.39 -2.58 -7.19
CA GLN A 188 22.56 -3.48 -8.00
C GLN A 188 22.58 -4.95 -7.57
N PRO A 189 22.25 -5.29 -6.31
CA PRO A 189 22.10 -6.67 -5.89
C PRO A 189 20.97 -7.36 -6.67
N PRO A 190 21.06 -8.69 -6.88
CA PRO A 190 19.97 -9.47 -7.44
C PRO A 190 18.72 -9.34 -6.56
N LEU A 191 17.54 -9.64 -7.12
CA LEU A 191 16.26 -9.52 -6.41
C LEU A 191 16.30 -10.15 -5.01
N LEU A 192 16.89 -11.34 -4.89
CA LEU A 192 17.00 -12.09 -3.64
C LEU A 192 17.81 -11.36 -2.55
N GLY A 193 18.82 -10.58 -2.95
CA GLY A 193 19.67 -9.81 -2.05
C GLY A 193 19.11 -8.43 -1.67
N ARG A 194 17.94 -8.04 -2.19
CA ARG A 194 17.29 -6.77 -1.84
C ARG A 194 16.56 -6.88 -0.51
N PHE A 195 16.61 -5.84 0.29
CA PHE A 195 15.91 -5.75 1.56
C PHE A 195 14.50 -5.24 1.37
N ILE A 196 13.60 -5.75 2.19
CA ILE A 196 12.19 -5.38 2.22
C ILE A 196 12.01 -4.41 3.40
N LYS A 197 11.51 -3.22 3.10
CA LYS A 197 11.03 -2.26 4.11
C LYS A 197 9.53 -2.04 3.93
N LEU A 198 8.79 -2.11 5.03
CA LEU A 198 7.39 -1.68 5.05
C LEU A 198 7.34 -0.14 4.94
N ASP A 199 6.43 0.39 4.12
CA ASP A 199 6.29 1.85 4.06
C ASP A 199 5.73 2.39 5.39
N ASP A 200 6.33 3.47 5.90
CA ASP A 200 6.05 4.00 7.24
C ASP A 200 4.56 4.36 7.42
N ARG A 201 3.89 4.81 6.35
CA ARG A 201 2.44 5.09 6.37
C ARG A 201 1.61 3.81 6.55
N ILE A 202 2.04 2.69 5.98
CA ILE A 202 1.38 1.40 6.14
C ILE A 202 1.68 0.80 7.52
N ALA A 203 2.90 0.94 8.03
CA ALA A 203 3.21 0.58 9.40
C ALA A 203 2.28 1.30 10.39
N ALA A 204 2.11 2.62 10.22
CA ALA A 204 1.19 3.42 11.03
C ALA A 204 -0.27 2.93 10.92
N GLU A 205 -0.74 2.57 9.72
CA GLU A 205 -2.09 2.00 9.52
C GLU A 205 -2.27 0.67 10.27
N LEU A 206 -1.28 -0.23 10.19
CA LEU A 206 -1.34 -1.55 10.84
C LEU A 206 -1.31 -1.47 12.37
N VAL A 207 -0.65 -0.45 12.92
CA VAL A 207 -0.59 -0.17 14.37
C VAL A 207 -1.84 0.59 14.86
N GLY A 208 -2.67 1.11 13.95
CA GLY A 208 -3.90 1.84 14.30
C GLY A 208 -3.74 3.35 14.44
N HIS A 209 -2.69 3.93 13.84
CA HIS A 209 -2.47 5.37 13.73
C HIS A 209 -2.70 5.85 12.28
N PRO A 210 -3.96 6.09 11.86
CA PRO A 210 -4.26 6.48 10.48
C PRO A 210 -3.93 7.97 10.25
N THR A 211 -2.67 8.29 9.97
CA THR A 211 -2.21 9.63 9.55
C THR A 211 -2.28 9.79 8.03
N ILE A 212 -2.04 10.97 7.47
CA ILE A 212 -1.83 11.10 6.01
C ILE A 212 -0.36 10.79 5.73
N ASP A 213 -0.05 10.18 4.58
CA ASP A 213 1.33 10.00 4.13
C ASP A 213 2.12 11.32 4.24
N PRO A 214 3.21 11.38 5.04
CA PRO A 214 4.02 12.57 5.20
C PRO A 214 4.57 13.12 3.87
N ALA A 215 4.79 12.26 2.87
CA ALA A 215 5.23 12.68 1.54
C ALA A 215 4.15 13.44 0.76
N LEU A 216 2.89 13.32 1.17
CA LEU A 216 1.74 14.02 0.58
C LEU A 216 1.31 15.24 1.42
N ALA A 217 2.00 15.54 2.52
CA ALA A 217 1.66 16.67 3.38
C ALA A 217 1.68 17.98 2.57
N GLY A 218 0.62 18.77 2.71
CA GLY A 218 0.41 20.00 1.95
C GLY A 218 -0.16 19.79 0.54
N LEU A 219 0.14 18.67 -0.13
CA LEU A 219 -0.36 18.37 -1.48
C LEU A 219 -1.81 17.88 -1.49
N VAL A 220 -2.21 17.18 -0.43
CA VAL A 220 -3.54 16.58 -0.32
C VAL A 220 -4.28 17.09 0.90
N GLU A 221 -5.59 17.25 0.75
CA GLU A 221 -6.52 17.60 1.81
C GLU A 221 -7.62 16.53 1.86
N LEU A 222 -7.78 15.87 3.00
CA LEU A 222 -8.86 14.91 3.24
C LEU A 222 -10.04 15.64 3.87
N THR A 223 -11.20 15.59 3.22
CA THR A 223 -12.44 16.20 3.72
C THR A 223 -13.55 15.14 3.75
N MET A 224 -14.39 15.20 4.78
CA MET A 224 -15.68 14.49 4.81
C MET A 224 -16.77 15.47 4.43
N PRO A 225 -17.19 15.53 3.15
CA PRO A 225 -18.18 16.51 2.74
C PRO A 225 -19.54 16.19 3.39
N ARG A 226 -20.13 17.22 4.01
CA ARG A 226 -21.52 17.23 4.47
C ARG A 226 -22.20 18.36 3.72
N ARG A 227 -22.70 18.07 2.53
CA ARG A 227 -23.43 19.04 1.71
C ARG A 227 -24.75 18.45 1.26
N ASP A 228 -25.77 19.27 1.33
CA ASP A 228 -27.11 18.95 0.85
C ASP A 228 -27.32 19.51 -0.56
N ALA A 229 -28.12 18.81 -1.37
CA ALA A 229 -28.40 19.20 -2.77
C ALA A 229 -29.07 20.59 -2.85
N GLU A 230 -29.85 20.96 -1.84
CA GLU A 230 -30.55 22.25 -1.75
C GLU A 230 -29.61 23.45 -1.62
N SER A 231 -28.38 23.23 -1.15
CA SER A 231 -27.36 24.27 -1.03
C SER A 231 -26.72 24.65 -2.38
N LEU A 232 -26.97 23.87 -3.42
CA LEU A 232 -26.43 24.05 -4.76
C LEU A 232 -27.55 24.52 -5.71
N GLN A 233 -27.36 25.68 -6.33
CA GLN A 233 -28.23 26.16 -7.42
C GLN A 233 -27.95 25.40 -8.72
N LEU A 234 -28.10 24.08 -8.70
CA LEU A 234 -27.99 23.20 -9.86
C LEU A 234 -29.37 22.88 -10.40
N SER A 235 -29.49 22.69 -11.71
CA SER A 235 -30.76 22.24 -12.28
C SER A 235 -31.07 20.81 -11.78
N PRO A 236 -32.34 20.52 -11.39
CA PRO A 236 -32.72 19.19 -10.91
C PRO A 236 -32.35 18.07 -11.88
N GLU A 237 -32.46 18.32 -13.19
CA GLU A 237 -32.15 17.35 -14.24
C GLU A 237 -30.66 16.97 -14.27
N LEU A 238 -29.78 17.92 -13.94
CA LEU A 238 -28.33 17.68 -13.89
C LEU A 238 -27.97 16.83 -12.67
N CYS A 239 -28.53 17.14 -11.50
CA CYS A 239 -28.38 16.33 -10.30
C CYS A 239 -28.82 14.88 -10.55
N ASP A 240 -29.99 14.67 -11.16
CA ASP A 240 -30.50 13.34 -11.45
C ASP A 240 -29.69 12.58 -12.51
N ARG A 241 -29.10 13.29 -13.48
CA ARG A 241 -28.15 12.68 -14.42
C ARG A 241 -26.87 12.24 -13.72
N LEU A 242 -26.32 13.07 -12.84
CA LEU A 242 -25.09 12.75 -12.11
C LEU A 242 -25.32 11.58 -11.14
N ARG A 243 -26.42 11.57 -10.40
CA ARG A 243 -26.80 10.44 -9.54
C ARG A 243 -26.93 9.14 -10.31
N ARG A 244 -27.61 9.16 -11.47
CA ARG A 244 -27.72 7.99 -12.34
C ARG A 244 -26.35 7.54 -12.86
N ALA A 245 -25.46 8.46 -13.22
CA ALA A 245 -24.11 8.13 -13.66
C ALA A 245 -23.30 7.44 -12.55
N VAL A 246 -23.35 7.96 -11.32
CA VAL A 246 -22.68 7.35 -10.15
C VAL A 246 -23.28 5.98 -9.83
N ALA A 247 -24.62 5.85 -9.82
CA ALA A 247 -25.29 4.60 -9.50
C ALA A 247 -25.06 3.49 -10.54
N SER A 248 -24.95 3.86 -11.82
CA SER A 248 -24.75 2.91 -12.93
C SER A 248 -23.29 2.46 -13.10
N HIS A 249 -22.32 3.16 -12.52
CA HIS A 249 -20.89 2.89 -12.70
C HIS A 249 -20.22 2.53 -11.37
N ARG A 250 -20.59 1.36 -10.80
CA ARG A 250 -20.04 0.85 -9.54
C ARG A 250 -18.53 0.53 -9.61
N ASP A 251 -18.05 0.17 -10.80
CA ASP A 251 -16.66 -0.24 -11.05
C ASP A 251 -15.74 0.92 -11.48
N GLY A 252 -16.28 2.14 -11.49
CA GLY A 252 -15.49 3.35 -11.64
C GLY A 252 -16.04 4.38 -12.59
N LEU A 253 -15.90 5.64 -12.18
CA LEU A 253 -16.40 6.78 -12.91
C LEU A 253 -15.36 7.91 -12.89
N VAL A 254 -14.97 8.39 -14.07
CA VAL A 254 -14.24 9.67 -14.23
C VAL A 254 -15.28 10.72 -14.54
N LEU A 255 -15.32 11.82 -13.79
CA LEU A 255 -16.22 12.94 -14.09
C LEU A 255 -15.46 14.18 -14.51
N ALA A 256 -15.62 14.63 -15.74
CA ALA A 256 -15.04 15.88 -16.19
C ALA A 256 -15.94 17.08 -15.85
N LEU A 257 -15.62 17.80 -14.77
CA LEU A 257 -16.34 19.01 -14.36
C LEU A 257 -15.70 20.25 -14.99
N GLN A 258 -16.34 20.78 -16.03
CA GLN A 258 -15.91 21.98 -16.75
C GLN A 258 -16.86 23.14 -16.45
N GLY A 259 -16.30 24.31 -16.17
CA GLY A 259 -17.04 25.51 -15.83
C GLY A 259 -16.10 26.65 -15.45
N SER A 260 -16.61 27.89 -15.53
CA SER A 260 -15.87 29.10 -15.13
C SER A 260 -15.47 29.07 -13.64
N TYR A 261 -14.55 29.94 -13.24
CA TYR A 261 -14.25 30.14 -11.82
C TYR A 261 -15.55 30.47 -11.06
N GLY A 262 -15.76 29.83 -9.90
CA GLY A 262 -16.99 30.01 -9.12
C GLY A 262 -18.21 29.19 -9.58
N SER A 263 -18.12 28.40 -10.66
CA SER A 263 -19.23 27.55 -11.15
C SER A 263 -19.65 26.38 -10.24
N GLY A 264 -19.15 26.31 -9.00
CA GLY A 264 -19.54 25.28 -8.05
C GLY A 264 -18.98 23.88 -8.34
N ARG A 265 -17.98 23.71 -9.21
CA ARG A 265 -17.38 22.39 -9.53
C ARG A 265 -16.96 21.58 -8.29
N ARG A 266 -16.28 22.22 -7.33
CA ARG A 266 -15.92 21.59 -6.05
C ARG A 266 -17.17 21.19 -5.26
N ALA A 267 -18.18 22.06 -5.23
CA ALA A 267 -19.42 21.80 -4.53
C ALA A 267 -20.20 20.61 -5.13
N VAL A 268 -20.21 20.45 -6.46
CA VAL A 268 -20.77 19.27 -7.13
C VAL A 268 -20.04 17.99 -6.71
N ALA A 269 -18.71 18.00 -6.70
CA ALA A 269 -17.92 16.84 -6.28
C ALA A 269 -18.17 16.47 -4.80
N GLU A 270 -18.24 17.49 -3.93
CA GLU A 270 -18.56 17.31 -2.51
C GLU A 270 -19.98 16.77 -2.30
N LEU A 271 -20.97 17.24 -3.06
CA LEU A 271 -22.34 16.71 -3.02
C LEU A 271 -22.38 15.23 -3.38
N LEU A 272 -21.73 14.84 -4.50
CA LEU A 272 -21.72 13.44 -4.93
C LEU A 272 -21.03 12.52 -3.92
N CYS A 273 -19.98 13.00 -3.26
CA CYS A 273 -19.30 12.23 -2.22
C CYS A 273 -20.12 12.15 -0.93
N ALA A 274 -20.81 13.23 -0.55
CA ALA A 274 -21.71 13.26 0.59
C ALA A 274 -22.88 12.27 0.40
N GLU A 275 -23.56 12.30 -0.75
CA GLU A 275 -24.64 11.36 -1.08
C GLU A 275 -24.15 9.90 -1.14
N ALA A 276 -22.90 9.68 -1.58
CA ALA A 276 -22.29 8.36 -1.61
C ALA A 276 -21.71 7.89 -0.26
N GLY A 277 -21.74 8.75 0.78
CA GLY A 277 -21.14 8.47 2.09
C GLY A 277 -19.63 8.28 2.05
N ARG A 278 -18.93 8.96 1.12
CA ARG A 278 -17.48 8.80 0.90
C ARG A 278 -16.71 10.05 1.30
N ALA A 279 -15.50 9.82 1.78
CA ALA A 279 -14.51 10.88 1.94
C ALA A 279 -14.10 11.44 0.57
N LEU A 280 -13.59 12.67 0.58
CA LEU A 280 -13.03 13.32 -0.59
C LEU A 280 -11.57 13.68 -0.32
N LEU A 281 -10.66 13.19 -1.16
CA LEU A 281 -9.24 13.54 -1.15
C LEU A 281 -8.99 14.56 -2.26
N LEU A 282 -8.84 15.82 -1.86
CA LEU A 282 -8.50 16.92 -2.75
C LEU A 282 -6.99 16.90 -3.02
N VAL A 283 -6.60 16.90 -4.28
CA VAL A 283 -5.21 16.96 -4.72
C VAL A 283 -4.96 18.30 -5.38
N ASN A 284 -4.02 19.07 -4.83
CA ASN A 284 -3.64 20.37 -5.37
C ASN A 284 -2.63 20.19 -6.51
N THR A 285 -3.09 20.29 -7.76
CA THR A 285 -2.20 20.07 -8.92
C THR A 285 -1.17 21.19 -9.08
N ALA A 286 -1.48 22.41 -8.62
CA ALA A 286 -0.55 23.54 -8.67
C ALA A 286 0.69 23.25 -7.83
N GLN A 287 0.52 22.80 -6.58
CA GLN A 287 1.66 22.47 -5.72
C GLN A 287 2.39 21.19 -6.15
N LEU A 288 1.69 20.30 -6.86
CA LEU A 288 2.24 19.05 -7.34
C LEU A 288 3.08 19.23 -8.63
N VAL A 289 2.82 20.27 -9.44
CA VAL A 289 3.60 20.63 -10.64
C VAL A 289 4.60 21.77 -10.35
N ASP A 290 4.16 22.81 -9.64
CA ASP A 290 4.88 24.08 -9.44
C ASP A 290 5.45 24.24 -8.03
N GLY A 291 5.32 23.23 -7.15
CA GLY A 291 5.96 23.29 -5.84
C GLY A 291 7.47 23.47 -6.01
N ASP A 292 8.15 24.09 -5.06
CA ASP A 292 9.62 24.17 -4.99
C ASP A 292 10.11 23.47 -3.71
N GLY A 293 11.03 22.50 -3.83
CA GLY A 293 11.90 22.04 -2.75
C GLY A 293 11.30 21.19 -1.63
N GLY A 294 10.05 20.70 -1.75
CA GLY A 294 9.43 19.84 -0.74
C GLY A 294 9.84 18.34 -0.81
N PRO A 295 9.58 17.53 0.23
CA PRO A 295 9.85 16.08 0.23
C PRO A 295 9.15 15.33 -0.92
N ALA A 296 8.05 15.90 -1.43
CA ALA A 296 7.35 15.39 -2.60
C ALA A 296 8.15 15.48 -3.91
N GLN A 297 9.06 16.45 -4.05
CA GLN A 297 9.81 16.69 -5.28
C GLN A 297 11.02 15.76 -5.45
N ALA A 298 11.54 15.24 -4.34
CA ALA A 298 12.51 14.15 -4.36
C ALA A 298 11.91 12.87 -4.95
N LEU A 299 10.57 12.75 -4.91
CA LEU A 299 9.82 11.64 -5.46
C LEU A 299 9.37 12.00 -6.88
N GLY A 300 9.66 11.13 -7.85
CA GLY A 300 9.20 11.34 -9.22
C GLY A 300 7.66 11.32 -9.33
N PRO A 301 7.07 11.86 -10.42
CA PRO A 301 5.62 11.91 -10.64
C PRO A 301 4.89 10.58 -10.46
N SER A 302 5.50 9.49 -10.93
CA SER A 302 4.93 8.14 -10.82
C SER A 302 4.84 7.66 -9.36
N GLU A 303 5.72 8.14 -8.48
CA GLU A 303 5.74 7.75 -7.08
C GLU A 303 4.68 8.48 -6.27
N LEU A 304 4.54 9.78 -6.50
CA LEU A 304 3.46 10.57 -5.92
C LEU A 304 2.10 10.04 -6.36
N ALA A 305 1.93 9.70 -7.65
CA ALA A 305 0.69 9.10 -8.14
C ALA A 305 0.33 7.81 -7.37
N ARG A 306 1.30 6.92 -7.14
CA ARG A 306 1.10 5.68 -6.35
C ARG A 306 0.63 5.99 -4.94
N ARG A 307 1.30 6.93 -4.27
CA ARG A 307 0.99 7.31 -2.88
C ARG A 307 -0.38 7.97 -2.75
N ILE A 308 -0.75 8.85 -3.67
CA ILE A 308 -2.08 9.50 -3.71
C ILE A 308 -3.19 8.47 -3.88
N VAL A 309 -3.03 7.56 -4.85
CA VAL A 309 -4.02 6.49 -5.09
C VAL A 309 -4.11 5.57 -3.88
N ARG A 310 -2.97 5.19 -3.30
CA ARG A 310 -2.91 4.38 -2.07
C ARG A 310 -3.68 5.05 -0.94
N GLU A 311 -3.46 6.34 -0.67
CA GLU A 311 -4.15 7.05 0.40
C GLU A 311 -5.66 7.13 0.13
N ALA A 312 -6.08 7.41 -1.10
CA ALA A 312 -7.50 7.41 -1.47
C ALA A 312 -8.14 6.02 -1.25
N VAL A 313 -7.45 4.95 -1.62
CA VAL A 313 -7.91 3.57 -1.42
C VAL A 313 -8.01 3.21 0.06
N LEU A 314 -6.99 3.53 0.87
CA LEU A 314 -7.00 3.31 2.33
C LEU A 314 -8.15 4.04 3.03
N ARG A 315 -8.43 5.28 2.60
CA ARG A 315 -9.47 6.12 3.19
C ARG A 315 -10.87 5.86 2.63
N GLY A 316 -11.00 5.00 1.61
CA GLY A 316 -12.25 4.86 0.85
C GLY A 316 -12.71 6.18 0.19
N ALA A 317 -11.76 7.07 -0.09
CA ALA A 317 -12.02 8.42 -0.56
C ALA A 317 -12.11 8.49 -2.10
N ALA A 318 -12.96 9.37 -2.60
CA ALA A 318 -12.93 9.81 -3.98
C ALA A 318 -11.79 10.83 -4.19
N LEU A 319 -11.18 10.83 -5.37
CA LEU A 319 -10.11 11.76 -5.72
C LEU A 319 -10.69 12.98 -6.45
N LEU A 320 -10.27 14.18 -6.06
CA LEU A 320 -10.56 15.42 -6.78
C LEU A 320 -9.28 16.18 -7.06
N PHE A 321 -8.92 16.28 -8.34
CA PHE A 321 -7.79 17.10 -8.78
C PHE A 321 -8.27 18.54 -9.01
N SER A 322 -7.80 19.48 -8.20
CA SER A 322 -8.05 20.91 -8.42
C SER A 322 -7.03 21.45 -9.41
N GLY A 323 -7.50 22.00 -10.53
CA GLY A 323 -6.60 22.50 -11.59
C GLY A 323 -6.01 21.39 -12.47
N ALA A 324 -6.78 20.33 -12.72
CA ALA A 324 -6.35 19.18 -13.52
C ALA A 324 -5.86 19.52 -14.94
N ASP A 325 -6.22 20.69 -15.49
CA ASP A 325 -5.71 21.19 -16.76
C ASP A 325 -4.16 21.21 -16.81
N ARG A 326 -3.51 21.48 -15.67
CA ARG A 326 -2.03 21.49 -15.55
C ARG A 326 -1.41 20.10 -15.66
N LEU A 327 -2.11 19.06 -15.22
CA LEU A 327 -1.66 17.66 -15.35
C LEU A 327 -1.81 17.13 -16.78
N LEU A 328 -2.55 17.83 -17.63
CA LEU A 328 -2.90 17.39 -18.98
C LEU A 328 -2.21 18.22 -20.06
N GLY A 329 -1.44 19.24 -19.67
CA GLY A 329 -0.56 20.00 -20.56
C GLY A 329 0.58 19.17 -21.15
N GLU A 330 1.24 19.69 -22.18
CA GLU A 330 2.13 18.89 -23.04
C GLU A 330 3.40 18.37 -22.34
N GLU A 331 4.08 19.19 -21.53
CA GLU A 331 5.37 18.84 -20.91
C GLU A 331 5.23 18.13 -19.55
N ALA A 332 4.69 18.80 -18.52
CA ALA A 332 4.48 18.21 -17.20
C ALA A 332 3.45 17.06 -17.22
N GLY A 333 2.51 17.12 -18.16
CA GLY A 333 1.45 16.14 -18.26
C GLY A 333 1.91 14.79 -18.79
N ALA A 334 2.94 14.66 -19.63
CA ALA A 334 3.32 13.34 -20.18
C ALA A 334 3.71 12.30 -19.10
N ALA A 335 4.43 12.73 -18.07
CA ALA A 335 4.85 11.88 -16.96
C ALA A 335 3.67 11.49 -16.05
N TRP A 336 2.84 12.47 -15.68
CA TRP A 336 1.60 12.24 -14.93
C TRP A 336 0.59 11.43 -15.71
N ARG A 337 0.59 11.57 -17.04
CA ARG A 337 -0.26 10.82 -17.93
C ARG A 337 0.08 9.34 -17.90
N THR A 338 1.35 9.04 -18.16
CA THR A 338 1.85 7.65 -18.11
C THR A 338 1.63 7.01 -16.74
N ALA A 339 1.77 7.79 -15.65
CA ALA A 339 1.42 7.33 -14.32
C ALA A 339 -0.08 7.03 -14.22
N ALA A 340 -0.95 8.03 -14.40
CA ALA A 340 -2.39 7.90 -14.22
C ALA A 340 -3.04 6.81 -15.10
N ASP A 341 -2.59 6.62 -16.35
CA ASP A 341 -3.19 5.64 -17.26
C ASP A 341 -2.94 4.18 -16.81
N ARG A 342 -1.83 3.93 -16.08
CA ARG A 342 -1.53 2.62 -15.47
C ARG A 342 -2.30 2.36 -14.18
N PHE A 343 -2.61 3.42 -13.41
CA PHE A 343 -3.27 3.31 -12.10
C PHE A 343 -4.79 3.37 -12.19
N TRP A 344 -5.31 4.28 -13.03
CA TRP A 344 -6.74 4.55 -13.13
C TRP A 344 -7.52 3.37 -13.72
N ARG A 345 -6.90 2.59 -14.62
CA ARG A 345 -7.52 1.39 -15.22
C ARG A 345 -7.71 0.22 -14.24
N ALA A 346 -6.98 0.19 -13.12
CA ALA A 346 -6.96 -0.96 -12.22
C ALA A 346 -8.01 -0.91 -11.09
N ARG A 347 -8.51 0.27 -10.71
CA ARG A 347 -9.49 0.41 -9.61
C ARG A 347 -10.17 1.79 -9.57
N ALA A 348 -10.53 2.32 -10.74
CA ALA A 348 -11.21 3.62 -10.88
C ALA A 348 -12.35 3.76 -9.86
N ARG A 349 -12.25 4.70 -8.92
CA ARG A 349 -13.35 5.15 -8.07
C ARG A 349 -13.19 6.66 -7.91
N VAL A 350 -13.86 7.39 -8.81
CA VAL A 350 -14.10 8.85 -8.86
C VAL A 350 -12.86 9.76 -8.94
N ALA A 351 -12.66 10.39 -10.12
CA ALA A 351 -11.99 11.69 -10.30
C ALA A 351 -12.21 12.30 -11.71
N GLY A 352 -12.92 13.43 -11.78
CA GLY A 352 -12.39 14.76 -12.16
C GLY A 352 -11.49 15.03 -13.39
N SER A 353 -12.05 15.30 -14.59
CA SER A 353 -11.64 16.18 -15.76
C SER A 353 -10.16 16.32 -16.17
N VAL A 354 -9.66 16.14 -17.42
CA VAL A 354 -10.04 16.66 -18.76
C VAL A 354 -9.63 15.61 -19.84
N ALA A 355 -10.29 15.62 -21.00
CA ALA A 355 -9.96 14.73 -22.14
C ALA A 355 -8.89 15.35 -23.07
N PRO A 356 -8.15 14.54 -23.87
CA PRO A 356 -8.18 13.10 -23.94
C PRO A 356 -6.91 12.49 -23.33
N PHE A 357 -7.12 11.48 -22.49
CA PHE A 357 -6.23 10.33 -22.57
C PHE A 357 -6.81 9.33 -23.56
N PRO A 358 -6.11 9.02 -24.67
CA PRO A 358 -6.50 7.95 -25.56
C PRO A 358 -6.13 6.61 -24.89
N SER A 359 -6.93 5.56 -24.87
CA SER A 359 -8.18 5.26 -25.56
C SER A 359 -8.90 4.10 -24.84
N ALA A 360 -10.22 4.05 -25.09
CA ALA A 360 -11.14 2.94 -24.81
C ALA A 360 -11.65 2.74 -23.35
N SER A 361 -12.35 3.75 -22.80
CA SER A 361 -13.58 3.47 -22.05
C SER A 361 -14.51 4.69 -22.01
N ARG A 362 -15.79 4.42 -22.30
CA ARG A 362 -16.91 5.30 -22.71
C ARG A 362 -17.00 6.66 -22.01
N LYS A 363 -17.04 7.74 -22.81
CA LYS A 363 -17.20 9.14 -22.39
C LYS A 363 -18.67 9.45 -22.07
N THR A 364 -18.92 10.20 -20.99
CA THR A 364 -20.14 11.01 -20.86
C THR A 364 -19.73 12.46 -20.63
N SER A 365 -19.72 13.26 -21.69
CA SER A 365 -19.52 14.72 -21.59
C SER A 365 -20.86 15.38 -21.26
N VAL A 366 -20.91 16.13 -20.15
CA VAL A 366 -22.07 16.97 -19.85
C VAL A 366 -21.67 18.41 -20.16
N ALA A 367 -22.03 18.88 -21.36
CA ALA A 367 -21.85 20.27 -21.75
C ALA A 367 -22.97 21.13 -21.15
N TYR A 368 -22.58 22.30 -20.64
CA TYR A 368 -23.49 23.33 -20.16
C TYR A 368 -24.03 24.13 -21.36
N PRO A 369 -25.33 24.44 -21.47
CA PRO A 369 -25.79 25.42 -22.43
C PRO A 369 -25.35 26.82 -22.00
N ARG A 370 -24.80 27.59 -22.94
CA ARG A 370 -24.56 29.03 -22.77
C ARG A 370 -25.90 29.71 -22.52
N THR A 371 -26.04 30.44 -21.43
CA THR A 371 -27.04 31.50 -21.35
C THR A 371 -26.52 32.65 -22.20
N ASP A 372 -26.92 32.70 -23.46
CA ASP A 372 -26.81 33.92 -24.26
C ASP A 372 -27.68 34.99 -23.59
N ARG A 373 -27.04 35.98 -22.98
CA ARG A 373 -27.67 37.28 -22.74
C ARG A 373 -27.43 38.13 -23.97
N THR A 374 -28.40 38.11 -24.88
CA THR A 374 -28.62 39.19 -25.84
C THR A 374 -29.54 40.24 -25.22
N SER A 375 -29.13 41.51 -25.37
CA SER A 375 -29.85 42.77 -25.12
C SER A 375 -29.85 43.30 -23.70
#